data_AF-A0A833RRL9-F1
#
_entry.id   AF-A0A833RRL9-F1
#
_cell.length_a   1.000
_cell.length_b   1.000
_cell.length_c   1.000
_cell.angle_alpha   90.00
_cell.angle_beta   90.00
_cell.angle_gamma   90.00
#
_symmetry.space_group_name_H-M   'P 1'
#
loop_
_entity.id
_entity.type
_entity.pdbx_description
1 polymer ?
#
loop_
_entity_poly.entity_id
_entity_poly.type
_entity_poly.pdbx_seq_one_letter_code
_entity_poly.pdbx_strand_id
1 'polypeptide(L)'
;MQPECIEVLVNLAVQLAIVDASRLEEALELCMRALALRPEFPEAHYNRNVLLRRLGRQSEAVRIYWEYLARDVGAGIDKGIMHDKLATVMMTSAGVNQEVRSDKLDDNNTLYDEASADNGVTVVCVKWGTKYGAEYVNRLYNSVMRHRGGIHVTFACLTDNAEGVDLHENLTLLPLGGGWKGWWNKCQLFSTATSVKLRSLGHSRCLYLDLDTVVVGKLVELLIWSPPSGTLGLLKTDHMANEQRESGYNSSIVAWRIGIDAGEASLLFLYNFLHAHFAAVSKYIYKFDHWLEMAHARACFLEDIFPDKIAEYRSLDEEAVSPPANAAIVCFPLLPKPHNATAPWVAQHWV
;
A
#
# COMPACT_ATOMS: atom_id res chain seq x y z
N MET A 1 24.27 37.86 -3.45
CA MET A 1 23.41 36.74 -3.01
C MET A 1 23.73 35.54 -3.87
N GLN A 2 24.12 34.42 -3.27
CA GLN A 2 24.20 33.16 -4.02
C GLN A 2 22.78 32.79 -4.47
N PRO A 3 22.57 32.32 -5.71
CA PRO A 3 21.26 31.84 -6.13
C PRO A 3 20.82 30.70 -5.21
N GLU A 4 19.58 30.76 -4.72
CA GLU A 4 19.00 29.67 -3.94
C GLU A 4 19.01 28.39 -4.78
N CYS A 5 19.83 27.42 -4.35
CA CYS A 5 19.91 26.11 -4.99
C CYS A 5 18.72 25.27 -4.51
N ILE A 6 17.88 24.82 -5.45
CA ILE A 6 16.65 24.06 -5.17
C ILE A 6 16.95 22.81 -4.34
N GLU A 7 18.04 22.13 -4.65
CA GLU A 7 18.53 20.94 -3.96
C GLU A 7 18.88 21.25 -2.50
N VAL A 8 19.46 22.42 -2.23
CA VAL A 8 19.77 22.86 -0.85
C VAL A 8 18.49 23.13 -0.06
N LEU A 9 17.49 23.79 -0.66
CA LEU A 9 16.20 24.05 0.00
C LEU A 9 15.50 22.74 0.38
N VAL A 10 15.45 21.77 -0.55
CA VAL A 10 14.81 20.48 -0.32
C VAL A 10 15.56 19.64 0.71
N ASN A 11 16.89 19.60 0.64
CA ASN A 11 17.69 18.88 1.62
C ASN A 11 17.57 19.51 3.02
N LEU A 12 17.55 20.84 3.11
CA LEU A 12 17.34 21.54 4.38
C LEU A 12 15.95 21.25 4.95
N ALA A 13 14.90 21.27 4.13
CA ALA A 13 13.55 20.92 4.56
C ALA A 13 13.49 19.53 5.21
N VAL A 14 14.10 18.53 4.57
CA VAL A 14 14.18 17.16 5.11
C VAL A 14 14.94 17.13 6.43
N GLN A 15 16.10 17.77 6.49
CA GLN A 15 16.91 17.81 7.71
C GLN A 15 16.15 18.47 8.87
N LEU A 16 15.51 19.62 8.64
CA LEU A 16 14.69 20.29 9.64
C LEU A 16 13.59 19.39 10.18
N ALA A 17 12.87 18.72 9.28
CA ALA A 17 11.78 17.83 9.64
C ALA A 17 12.24 16.61 10.44
N ILE A 18 13.48 16.15 10.25
CA ILE A 18 14.07 15.03 11.00
C ILE A 18 14.52 15.48 12.38
N VAL A 19 15.19 16.63 12.49
CA VAL A 19 15.80 17.06 13.76
C VAL A 19 14.80 17.62 14.76
N ASP A 20 13.71 18.23 14.29
CA ASP A 20 12.74 18.91 15.16
C ASP A 20 11.34 18.90 14.56
N ALA A 21 10.44 18.12 15.16
CA ALA A 21 9.04 18.03 14.74
C ALA A 21 8.27 19.36 14.93
N SER A 22 8.77 20.30 15.73
CA SER A 22 8.14 21.63 15.86
C SER A 22 8.43 22.57 14.69
N ARG A 23 9.33 22.19 13.78
CA ARG A 23 9.76 23.00 12.63
C ARG A 23 9.20 22.50 11.29
N LEU A 24 8.14 21.70 11.32
CA LEU A 24 7.53 21.13 10.13
C LEU A 24 6.95 22.20 9.19
N GLU A 25 6.39 23.28 9.74
CA GLU A 25 5.91 24.43 8.95
C GLU A 25 7.05 25.15 8.24
N GLU A 26 8.21 25.31 8.88
CA GLU A 26 9.39 25.91 8.27
C GLU A 26 9.95 25.02 7.15
N ALA A 27 10.02 23.71 7.40
CA ALA A 27 10.38 22.74 6.37
C ALA A 27 9.41 22.78 5.17
N LEU A 28 8.11 22.98 5.45
CA LEU A 28 7.08 23.08 4.42
C LEU A 28 7.31 24.32 3.55
N GLU A 29 7.61 25.47 4.17
CA GLU A 29 7.95 26.72 3.47
C GLU A 29 9.16 26.55 2.55
N LEU A 30 10.20 25.84 2.99
CA LEU A 30 11.36 25.55 2.16
C LEU A 30 11.00 24.72 0.91
N CYS A 31 10.12 23.73 1.06
CA CYS A 31 9.60 22.98 -0.09
C CYS A 31 8.76 23.87 -1.02
N MET A 32 7.95 24.79 -0.47
CA MET A 32 7.17 25.72 -1.29
C MET A 32 8.05 26.69 -2.07
N ARG A 33 9.13 27.20 -1.46
CA ARG A 33 10.14 28.02 -2.15
C ARG A 33 10.86 27.27 -3.26
N ALA A 34 11.23 26.01 -3.01
CA ALA A 34 11.82 25.15 -4.03
C ALA A 34 10.86 24.99 -5.24
N LEU A 35 9.57 24.80 -4.99
CA LEU A 35 8.54 24.70 -6.03
C LEU A 35 8.24 26.03 -6.71
N ALA A 36 8.42 27.18 -6.04
CA ALA A 36 8.31 28.49 -6.68
C ALA A 36 9.44 28.72 -7.70
N LEU A 37 10.64 28.19 -7.42
CA LEU A 37 11.79 28.26 -8.34
C LEU A 37 11.69 27.24 -9.48
N ARG A 38 11.24 26.02 -9.18
CA ARG A 38 11.03 24.94 -10.15
C ARG A 38 9.72 24.20 -9.82
N PRO A 39 8.60 24.58 -10.46
CA PRO A 39 7.28 24.02 -10.18
C PRO A 39 7.14 22.52 -10.41
N GLU A 40 8.02 21.90 -11.19
CA GLU A 40 7.99 20.47 -11.51
C GLU A 40 9.06 19.66 -10.74
N PHE A 41 9.63 20.18 -9.65
CA PHE A 41 10.70 19.47 -8.92
C PHE A 41 10.14 18.30 -8.07
N PRO A 42 10.35 17.03 -8.46
CA PRO A 42 9.64 15.89 -7.87
C PRO A 42 9.90 15.71 -6.37
N GLU A 43 11.15 15.87 -5.93
CA GLU A 43 11.55 15.72 -4.53
C GLU A 43 10.89 16.76 -3.63
N ALA A 44 10.71 18.00 -4.12
CA ALA A 44 10.00 19.03 -3.34
C ALA A 44 8.50 18.72 -3.20
N HIS A 45 7.86 18.18 -4.26
CA HIS A 45 6.47 17.73 -4.16
C HIS A 45 6.31 16.59 -3.16
N TYR A 46 7.21 15.62 -3.23
CA TYR A 46 7.24 14.51 -2.29
C TYR A 46 7.36 15.01 -0.84
N ASN A 47 8.41 15.79 -0.56
CA ASN A 47 8.68 16.26 0.79
C ASN A 47 7.56 17.17 1.30
N ARG A 48 7.00 18.04 0.46
CA ARG A 48 5.80 18.85 0.79
C ARG A 48 4.63 17.96 1.22
N ASN A 49 4.34 16.89 0.48
CA ASN A 49 3.26 15.97 0.82
C ASN A 49 3.55 15.25 2.14
N VAL A 50 4.77 14.77 2.39
CA VAL A 50 5.14 14.17 3.69
C VAL A 50 4.96 15.16 4.83
N LEU A 51 5.40 16.41 4.65
CA LEU A 51 5.32 17.45 5.68
C LEU A 51 3.88 17.83 6.00
N LEU A 52 3.03 18.04 4.98
CA LEU A 52 1.60 18.29 5.18
C LEU A 52 0.94 17.17 5.99
N ARG A 53 1.36 15.93 5.78
CA ARG A 53 0.81 14.77 6.49
C ARG A 53 1.24 14.72 7.95
N ARG A 54 2.53 14.94 8.23
CA ARG A 54 3.05 15.06 9.61
C ARG A 54 2.44 16.23 10.38
N LEU A 55 1.93 17.23 9.66
CA LEU A 55 1.16 18.35 10.21
C LEU A 55 -0.34 18.03 10.40
N GLY A 56 -0.79 16.81 10.12
CA GLY A 56 -2.22 16.44 10.15
C GLY A 56 -3.05 17.02 9.00
N ARG A 57 -2.41 17.67 8.02
CA ARG A 57 -3.04 18.34 6.86
C ARG A 57 -3.17 17.39 5.66
N GLN A 58 -3.61 16.15 5.88
CA GLN A 58 -3.74 15.11 4.85
C GLN A 58 -4.66 15.55 3.69
N SER A 59 -5.83 16.11 4.01
CA SER A 59 -6.79 16.57 2.99
C SER A 59 -6.19 17.64 2.08
N GLU A 60 -5.31 18.49 2.62
CA GLU A 60 -4.61 19.49 1.83
C GLU A 60 -3.55 18.86 0.90
N ALA A 61 -2.79 17.86 1.39
CA ALA A 61 -1.85 17.12 0.55
C ALA A 61 -2.55 16.48 -0.65
N VAL A 62 -3.69 15.81 -0.41
CA VAL A 62 -4.52 15.19 -1.46
C VAL A 62 -5.04 16.25 -2.44
N ARG A 63 -5.62 17.34 -1.94
CA ARG A 63 -6.15 18.42 -2.79
C ARG A 63 -5.06 19.00 -3.68
N ILE A 64 -3.93 19.41 -3.11
CA ILE A 64 -2.83 20.02 -3.86
C ILE A 64 -2.31 19.03 -4.90
N TYR A 65 -2.13 17.76 -4.54
CA TYR A 65 -1.72 16.74 -5.50
C TYR A 65 -2.65 16.69 -6.72
N TRP A 66 -3.97 16.59 -6.49
CA TRP A 66 -4.94 16.51 -7.58
C TRP A 66 -5.06 17.80 -8.39
N GLU A 67 -4.82 18.97 -7.80
CA GLU A 67 -4.76 20.24 -8.53
C GLU A 67 -3.61 20.28 -9.53
N TYR A 68 -2.41 19.83 -9.14
CA TYR A 68 -1.27 19.75 -10.05
C TYR A 68 -1.50 18.69 -11.13
N LEU A 69 -2.03 17.53 -10.75
CA LEU A 69 -2.33 16.47 -11.69
C LEU A 69 -3.39 16.89 -12.72
N ALA A 70 -4.43 17.62 -12.29
CA ALA A 70 -5.45 18.17 -13.18
C ALA A 70 -4.88 19.16 -14.21
N ARG A 71 -3.87 19.94 -13.83
CA ARG A 71 -3.17 20.84 -14.77
C ARG A 71 -2.43 20.07 -15.84
N ASP A 72 -1.73 19.00 -15.45
CA ASP A 72 -0.92 18.20 -16.37
C ASP A 72 -1.76 17.29 -17.27
N VAL A 73 -2.87 16.75 -16.75
CA VAL A 73 -3.78 15.85 -17.48
C VAL A 73 -4.82 16.64 -18.31
N GLY A 74 -5.11 17.88 -17.94
CA GLY A 74 -6.16 18.70 -18.56
C GLY A 74 -7.58 18.29 -18.13
N ALA A 75 -8.60 18.81 -18.83
CA ALA A 75 -10.03 18.62 -18.49
C ALA A 75 -10.56 17.17 -18.60
N GLY A 76 -9.69 16.17 -18.72
CA GLY A 76 -10.01 14.75 -18.86
C GLY A 76 -10.19 13.98 -17.55
N ILE A 77 -10.14 14.64 -16.39
CA ILE A 77 -10.45 13.98 -15.13
C ILE A 77 -11.97 13.84 -15.00
N ASP A 78 -12.47 12.63 -15.26
CA ASP A 78 -13.88 12.29 -15.00
C ASP A 78 -14.13 12.28 -13.48
N LYS A 79 -14.62 13.42 -12.98
CA LYS A 79 -14.98 13.61 -11.57
C LYS A 79 -16.13 12.70 -11.13
N GLY A 80 -16.91 12.12 -12.06
CA GLY A 80 -18.01 11.20 -11.76
C GLY A 80 -17.56 9.81 -11.31
N ILE A 81 -16.30 9.44 -11.58
CA ILE A 81 -15.71 8.16 -11.15
C ILE A 81 -14.87 8.33 -9.86
N MET A 82 -14.55 9.57 -9.49
CA MET A 82 -13.92 9.87 -8.22
C MET A 82 -14.91 9.63 -7.08
N HIS A 83 -14.48 8.84 -6.09
CA HIS A 83 -15.29 8.60 -4.90
C HIS A 83 -15.64 9.91 -4.18
N ASP A 84 -16.85 10.02 -3.62
CA ASP A 84 -17.42 11.25 -3.04
C ASP A 84 -16.49 11.98 -2.07
N LYS A 85 -15.75 11.26 -1.22
CA LYS A 85 -14.75 11.85 -0.32
C LYS A 85 -13.61 12.55 -1.06
N LEU A 86 -13.09 11.95 -2.14
CA LEU A 86 -12.04 12.54 -2.97
C LEU A 86 -12.58 13.76 -3.74
N ALA A 87 -13.78 13.63 -4.30
CA ALA A 87 -14.48 14.73 -4.96
C ALA A 87 -14.72 15.89 -3.98
N THR A 88 -15.08 15.61 -2.73
CA THR A 88 -15.32 16.62 -1.69
C THR A 88 -14.02 17.36 -1.36
N VAL A 89 -12.92 16.64 -1.12
CA VAL A 89 -11.59 17.23 -0.87
C VAL A 89 -11.12 18.11 -2.03
N MET A 90 -11.51 17.78 -3.26
CA MET A 90 -11.21 18.59 -4.44
C MET A 90 -12.14 19.79 -4.66
N MET A 91 -13.36 19.78 -4.10
CA MET A 91 -14.40 20.81 -4.35
C MET A 91 -14.52 21.86 -3.22
N THR A 92 -13.92 21.63 -2.05
CA THR A 92 -13.93 22.55 -0.90
C THR A 92 -13.00 23.76 -1.04
N SER A 93 -12.99 24.40 -2.22
CA SER A 93 -12.32 25.68 -2.45
C SER A 93 -13.14 26.90 -1.97
N ALA A 94 -13.98 26.77 -0.94
CA ALA A 94 -14.78 27.87 -0.41
C ALA A 94 -15.02 27.73 1.10
N GLY A 95 -14.12 28.27 1.91
CA GLY A 95 -14.40 28.54 3.33
C GLY A 95 -13.70 27.63 4.33
N VAL A 96 -13.17 28.30 5.36
CA VAL A 96 -12.36 27.82 6.48
C VAL A 96 -13.16 26.96 7.45
N ASN A 97 -12.45 26.04 8.11
CA ASN A 97 -12.80 25.31 9.34
C ASN A 97 -14.14 24.57 9.36
N GLN A 98 -14.07 23.27 9.08
CA GLN A 98 -14.79 22.32 9.90
C GLN A 98 -13.83 21.19 10.25
N GLU A 99 -13.58 21.01 11.55
CA GLU A 99 -13.04 19.78 12.09
C GLU A 99 -13.75 18.62 11.38
N VAL A 100 -12.96 17.77 10.73
CA VAL A 100 -13.43 16.47 10.31
C VAL A 100 -13.87 15.80 11.59
N ARG A 101 -15.18 15.80 11.85
CA ARG A 101 -15.77 14.92 12.84
C ARG A 101 -15.22 13.56 12.49
N SER A 102 -14.50 12.97 13.44
CA SER A 102 -14.38 11.53 13.51
C SER A 102 -15.81 11.03 13.51
N ASP A 103 -16.34 10.70 12.34
CA ASP A 103 -17.51 9.85 12.25
C ASP A 103 -17.08 8.60 12.97
N LYS A 104 -17.48 8.52 14.24
CA LYS A 104 -17.55 7.25 14.96
C LYS A 104 -18.31 6.37 13.99
N LEU A 105 -17.62 5.37 13.43
CA LEU A 105 -18.35 4.26 12.84
C LEU A 105 -19.34 3.83 13.91
N ASP A 106 -20.63 3.87 13.56
CA ASP A 106 -21.68 3.41 14.47
C ASP A 106 -21.29 2.02 14.97
N ASP A 107 -21.01 1.95 16.28
CA ASP A 107 -20.54 0.77 17.02
C ASP A 107 -21.59 -0.35 17.12
N ASN A 108 -22.62 -0.36 16.27
CA ASN A 108 -23.71 -1.33 16.34
C ASN A 108 -24.27 -1.71 14.97
N ASN A 109 -23.41 -2.17 14.07
CA ASN A 109 -23.89 -3.07 13.03
C ASN A 109 -22.90 -4.23 12.83
N THR A 110 -23.19 -5.33 13.52
CA THR A 110 -22.73 -6.67 13.16
C THR A 110 -23.12 -6.96 11.71
N LEU A 111 -22.29 -6.54 10.77
CA LEU A 111 -22.36 -6.88 9.37
C LEU A 111 -21.13 -7.72 9.03
N TYR A 112 -21.08 -8.92 9.63
CA TYR A 112 -20.48 -10.07 8.97
C TYR A 112 -21.38 -10.39 7.77
N ASP A 113 -21.28 -9.56 6.73
CA ASP A 113 -22.01 -9.76 5.49
C ASP A 113 -21.56 -11.11 4.92
N GLU A 114 -22.52 -11.98 4.69
CA GLU A 114 -22.37 -13.43 4.56
C GLU A 114 -21.16 -13.79 3.69
N ALA A 115 -20.20 -14.50 4.30
CA ALA A 115 -19.14 -15.17 3.57
C ALA A 115 -19.77 -15.92 2.39
N SER A 116 -19.28 -15.66 1.18
CA SER A 116 -19.66 -16.45 0.01
C SER A 116 -19.61 -17.93 0.39
N ALA A 117 -20.58 -18.73 -0.07
CA ALA A 117 -20.64 -20.17 0.22
C ALA A 117 -19.31 -20.92 -0.08
N ASP A 118 -18.43 -20.31 -0.85
CA ASP A 118 -17.01 -20.65 -0.93
C ASP A 118 -16.20 -19.99 0.20
N ASN A 119 -15.81 -20.81 1.18
CA ASN A 119 -14.97 -20.44 2.33
C ASN A 119 -13.48 -20.25 1.96
N GLY A 120 -13.11 -20.25 0.67
CA GLY A 120 -11.73 -20.06 0.23
C GLY A 120 -11.28 -18.61 0.04
N VAL A 121 -9.97 -18.43 -0.17
CA VAL A 121 -9.32 -17.13 -0.40
C VAL A 121 -8.22 -17.29 -1.44
N THR A 122 -8.03 -16.28 -2.28
CA THR A 122 -6.88 -16.23 -3.17
C THR A 122 -5.75 -15.45 -2.49
N VAL A 123 -4.64 -16.10 -2.17
CA VAL A 123 -3.42 -15.42 -1.73
C VAL A 123 -2.58 -15.09 -2.95
N VAL A 124 -2.16 -13.83 -3.07
CA VAL A 124 -1.50 -13.30 -4.26
C VAL A 124 -0.12 -12.74 -3.91
N CYS A 125 0.88 -12.98 -4.74
CA CYS A 125 2.16 -12.26 -4.70
C CYS A 125 2.55 -11.74 -6.09
N VAL A 126 3.50 -10.81 -6.13
CA VAL A 126 4.04 -10.24 -7.37
C VAL A 126 5.56 -10.44 -7.39
N LYS A 127 6.05 -11.16 -8.39
CA LYS A 127 7.48 -11.34 -8.69
C LYS A 127 7.81 -10.58 -9.96
N TRP A 128 8.79 -9.69 -9.93
CA TRP A 128 9.22 -8.94 -11.12
C TRP A 128 10.73 -8.74 -11.14
N GLY A 129 11.35 -8.96 -12.30
CA GLY A 129 12.78 -8.81 -12.49
C GLY A 129 13.60 -9.79 -11.65
N THR A 130 14.80 -9.36 -11.24
CA THR A 130 15.81 -10.21 -10.59
C THR A 130 16.04 -9.89 -9.12
N LYS A 131 15.37 -8.87 -8.57
CA LYS A 131 15.56 -8.45 -7.17
C LYS A 131 15.11 -9.52 -6.17
N TYR A 132 14.01 -10.21 -6.48
CA TYR A 132 13.47 -11.31 -5.70
C TYR A 132 13.38 -12.53 -6.61
N GLY A 133 14.18 -13.56 -6.33
CA GLY A 133 14.18 -14.79 -7.11
C GLY A 133 12.94 -15.65 -6.83
N ALA A 134 12.83 -16.76 -7.55
CA ALA A 134 11.70 -17.67 -7.39
C ALA A 134 11.64 -18.32 -5.99
N GLU A 135 12.78 -18.42 -5.30
CA GLU A 135 12.85 -18.91 -3.93
C GLU A 135 11.98 -18.12 -2.95
N TYR A 136 11.76 -16.82 -3.20
CA TYR A 136 10.85 -16.03 -2.37
C TYR A 136 9.40 -16.46 -2.55
N VAL A 137 9.00 -16.74 -3.79
CA VAL A 137 7.65 -17.23 -4.11
C VAL A 137 7.44 -18.58 -3.43
N ASN A 138 8.40 -19.49 -3.57
CA ASN A 138 8.31 -20.85 -3.03
C ASN A 138 8.25 -20.82 -1.49
N ARG A 139 9.10 -20.02 -0.83
CA ARG A 139 9.08 -19.86 0.65
C ARG A 139 7.79 -19.23 1.15
N LEU A 140 7.30 -18.19 0.48
CA LEU A 140 6.04 -17.55 0.84
C LEU A 140 4.87 -18.53 0.70
N TYR A 141 4.81 -19.27 -0.42
CA TYR A 141 3.82 -20.32 -0.64
C TYR A 141 3.88 -21.38 0.47
N ASN A 142 5.06 -21.96 0.76
CA ASN A 142 5.25 -22.97 1.79
C ASN A 142 4.79 -22.47 3.17
N SER A 143 5.15 -21.24 3.50
CA SER A 143 4.84 -20.61 4.77
C SER A 143 3.34 -20.34 4.93
N VAL A 144 2.66 -19.86 3.89
CA VAL A 144 1.19 -19.69 3.86
C VAL A 144 0.50 -21.04 4.00
N MET A 145 0.93 -22.05 3.23
CA MET A 145 0.31 -23.38 3.26
C MET A 145 0.46 -24.07 4.62
N ARG A 146 1.60 -23.89 5.29
CA ARG A 146 1.86 -24.42 6.65
C ARG A 146 0.95 -23.80 7.71
N HIS A 147 0.61 -22.52 7.57
CA HIS A 147 -0.09 -21.74 8.61
C HIS A 147 -1.58 -21.46 8.31
N ARG A 148 -2.10 -21.92 7.17
CA ARG A 148 -3.50 -21.65 6.75
C ARG A 148 -4.58 -22.21 7.67
N GLY A 149 -4.24 -23.15 8.56
CA GLY A 149 -5.16 -23.69 9.56
C GLY A 149 -6.45 -24.31 9.02
N GLY A 150 -6.38 -24.96 7.86
CA GLY A 150 -7.50 -25.63 7.21
C GLY A 150 -8.29 -24.79 6.21
N ILE A 151 -8.01 -23.50 6.09
CA ILE A 151 -8.64 -22.64 5.08
C ILE A 151 -8.23 -23.08 3.67
N HIS A 152 -9.19 -23.13 2.75
CA HIS A 152 -8.93 -23.38 1.35
C HIS A 152 -8.23 -22.16 0.75
N VAL A 153 -6.99 -22.33 0.30
CA VAL A 153 -6.19 -21.26 -0.29
C VAL A 153 -5.82 -21.63 -1.71
N THR A 154 -6.26 -20.83 -2.65
CA THR A 154 -5.66 -20.78 -3.99
C THR A 154 -4.55 -19.75 -3.98
N PHE A 155 -3.37 -20.09 -4.50
CA PHE A 155 -2.22 -19.21 -4.56
C PHE A 155 -2.02 -18.70 -5.98
N ALA A 156 -1.76 -17.40 -6.14
CA ALA A 156 -1.46 -16.80 -7.43
C ALA A 156 -0.16 -16.00 -7.38
N CYS A 157 0.75 -16.26 -8.31
CA CYS A 157 1.95 -15.45 -8.48
C CYS A 157 1.87 -14.69 -9.80
N LEU A 158 1.77 -13.37 -9.73
CA LEU A 158 1.93 -12.51 -10.89
C LEU A 158 3.43 -12.39 -11.20
N THR A 159 3.88 -12.85 -12.36
CA THR A 159 5.30 -12.85 -12.70
C THR A 159 5.62 -12.54 -14.14
N ASP A 160 6.77 -11.91 -14.37
CA ASP A 160 7.40 -11.72 -15.69
C ASP A 160 8.31 -12.90 -16.07
N ASN A 161 8.75 -13.69 -15.09
CA ASN A 161 9.53 -14.90 -15.27
C ASN A 161 9.12 -16.00 -14.27
N ALA A 162 8.65 -17.12 -14.80
CA ALA A 162 8.21 -18.29 -14.05
C ALA A 162 9.35 -19.26 -13.65
N GLU A 163 10.54 -19.09 -14.22
CA GLU A 163 11.67 -19.99 -14.00
C GLU A 163 12.02 -20.11 -12.51
N GLY A 164 12.17 -21.36 -12.05
CA GLY A 164 12.49 -21.71 -10.65
C GLY A 164 11.31 -21.68 -9.68
N VAL A 165 10.11 -21.28 -10.11
CA VAL A 165 8.92 -21.34 -9.23
C VAL A 165 8.41 -22.77 -9.17
N ASP A 166 8.26 -23.30 -7.95
CA ASP A 166 7.75 -24.65 -7.73
C ASP A 166 6.26 -24.70 -8.07
N LEU A 167 5.87 -25.64 -8.93
CA LEU A 167 4.49 -25.80 -9.36
C LEU A 167 3.72 -26.66 -8.37
N HIS A 168 2.56 -26.15 -7.95
CA HIS A 168 1.64 -26.86 -7.06
C HIS A 168 0.23 -26.82 -7.64
N GLU A 169 -0.60 -27.81 -7.30
CA GLU A 169 -1.97 -27.93 -7.83
C GLU A 169 -2.83 -26.69 -7.56
N ASN A 170 -2.67 -26.07 -6.38
CA ASN A 170 -3.37 -24.85 -5.99
C ASN A 170 -2.56 -23.58 -6.26
N LEU A 171 -1.48 -23.62 -7.05
CA LEU A 171 -0.68 -22.46 -7.43
C LEU A 171 -0.86 -22.15 -8.92
N THR A 172 -1.31 -20.92 -9.22
CA THR A 172 -1.45 -20.41 -10.58
C THR A 172 -0.42 -19.31 -10.86
N LEU A 173 0.31 -19.44 -11.98
CA LEU A 173 1.18 -18.38 -12.47
C LEU A 173 0.41 -17.48 -13.43
N LEU A 174 0.39 -16.18 -13.13
CA LEU A 174 -0.29 -15.16 -13.93
C LEU A 174 0.76 -14.26 -14.58
N PRO A 175 0.76 -14.06 -15.91
CA PRO A 175 1.74 -13.20 -16.54
C PRO A 175 1.50 -11.74 -16.16
N LEU A 176 2.57 -11.02 -15.80
CA LEU A 176 2.54 -9.57 -15.67
C LEU A 176 2.38 -8.89 -17.04
N GLY A 177 1.54 -7.87 -17.10
CA GLY A 177 1.46 -6.96 -18.24
C GLY A 177 2.70 -6.08 -18.35
N GLY A 178 3.03 -5.65 -19.57
CA GLY A 178 4.11 -4.70 -19.82
C GLY A 178 3.80 -3.28 -19.31
N GLY A 179 4.80 -2.39 -19.40
CA GLY A 179 4.64 -0.96 -19.06
C GLY A 179 4.94 -0.60 -17.60
N TRP A 180 5.13 -1.58 -16.73
CA TRP A 180 5.40 -1.36 -15.30
C TRP A 180 6.80 -1.82 -14.91
N LYS A 181 7.40 -1.15 -13.90
CA LYS A 181 8.73 -1.48 -13.38
C LYS A 181 8.72 -1.50 -11.85
N GLY A 182 9.47 -2.44 -11.28
CA GLY A 182 9.63 -2.55 -9.83
C GLY A 182 8.30 -2.74 -9.10
N TRP A 183 8.12 -2.02 -7.99
CA TRP A 183 6.93 -2.08 -7.14
C TRP A 183 5.64 -1.63 -7.83
N TRP A 184 5.72 -0.90 -8.94
CA TRP A 184 4.53 -0.46 -9.67
C TRP A 184 3.72 -1.63 -10.23
N ASN A 185 4.32 -2.81 -10.40
CA ASN A 185 3.58 -4.01 -10.80
C ASN A 185 2.45 -4.39 -9.84
N LYS A 186 2.48 -3.95 -8.58
CA LYS A 186 1.37 -4.16 -7.62
C LYS A 186 0.06 -3.54 -8.10
N CYS A 187 0.08 -2.44 -8.87
CA CYS A 187 -1.16 -1.83 -9.34
C CYS A 187 -1.94 -2.76 -10.28
N GLN A 188 -1.26 -3.71 -10.94
CA GLN A 188 -1.89 -4.67 -11.84
C GLN A 188 -2.85 -5.62 -11.10
N LEU A 189 -2.76 -5.73 -9.77
CA LEU A 189 -3.73 -6.46 -8.94
C LEU A 189 -5.17 -5.95 -9.13
N PHE A 190 -5.32 -4.68 -9.51
CA PHE A 190 -6.62 -4.02 -9.72
C PHE A 190 -6.96 -3.83 -11.20
N SER A 191 -6.18 -4.39 -12.12
CA SER A 191 -6.49 -4.34 -13.55
C SER A 191 -7.64 -5.27 -13.91
N THR A 192 -8.45 -4.91 -14.91
CA THR A 192 -9.54 -5.78 -15.41
C THR A 192 -9.03 -7.19 -15.73
N ALA A 193 -7.88 -7.29 -16.41
CA ALA A 193 -7.32 -8.56 -16.82
C ALA A 193 -6.94 -9.46 -15.63
N THR A 194 -6.35 -8.89 -14.59
CA THR A 194 -6.01 -9.64 -13.36
C THR A 194 -7.26 -9.96 -12.56
N SER A 195 -8.18 -9.01 -12.38
CA SER A 195 -9.43 -9.24 -11.63
C SER A 195 -10.26 -10.38 -12.23
N VAL A 196 -10.36 -10.47 -13.56
CA VAL A 196 -11.04 -11.59 -14.23
C VAL A 196 -10.35 -12.93 -13.95
N LYS A 197 -9.01 -12.96 -14.02
CA LYS A 197 -8.24 -14.18 -13.74
C LYS A 197 -8.36 -14.60 -12.28
N LEU A 198 -8.20 -13.68 -11.34
CA LEU A 198 -8.33 -13.97 -9.90
C LEU A 198 -9.75 -14.43 -9.56
N ARG A 199 -10.79 -13.84 -10.16
CA ARG A 199 -12.18 -14.30 -10.00
C ARG A 199 -12.39 -15.72 -10.51
N SER A 200 -11.72 -16.09 -11.61
CA SER A 200 -11.80 -17.44 -12.17
C SER A 200 -11.19 -18.52 -11.28
N LEU A 201 -10.42 -18.14 -10.26
CA LEU A 201 -9.87 -19.05 -9.24
C LEU A 201 -10.91 -19.46 -8.18
N GLY A 202 -12.15 -18.97 -8.28
CA GLY A 202 -13.28 -19.41 -7.46
C GLY A 202 -13.57 -18.52 -6.26
N HIS A 203 -12.61 -17.70 -5.81
CA HIS A 203 -12.76 -16.89 -4.59
C HIS A 203 -13.01 -15.41 -4.88
N SER A 204 -13.88 -14.80 -4.08
CA SER A 204 -14.10 -13.35 -4.10
C SER A 204 -13.10 -12.59 -3.23
N ARG A 205 -12.53 -13.24 -2.20
CA ARG A 205 -11.55 -12.63 -1.29
C ARG A 205 -10.14 -12.79 -1.82
N CYS A 206 -9.37 -11.72 -1.75
CA CYS A 206 -7.96 -11.70 -2.12
C CYS A 206 -7.11 -11.14 -0.98
N LEU A 207 -5.95 -11.77 -0.76
CA LEU A 207 -4.92 -11.34 0.17
C LEU A 207 -3.58 -11.29 -0.55
N TYR A 208 -3.08 -10.09 -0.82
CA TYR A 208 -1.74 -9.87 -1.31
C TYR A 208 -0.73 -9.89 -0.17
N LEU A 209 0.40 -10.54 -0.40
CA LEU A 209 1.57 -10.50 0.48
C LEU A 209 2.81 -10.14 -0.35
N ASP A 210 3.60 -9.18 0.15
CA ASP A 210 4.92 -8.90 -0.37
C ASP A 210 5.82 -10.14 -0.25
N LEU A 211 6.73 -10.32 -1.21
CA LEU A 211 7.62 -11.49 -1.25
C LEU A 211 8.57 -11.59 -0.06
N ASP A 212 8.91 -10.46 0.56
CA ASP A 212 9.76 -10.39 1.74
C ASP A 212 8.97 -10.47 3.07
N THR A 213 7.77 -11.03 3.02
CA THR A 213 6.97 -11.34 4.21
C THR A 213 7.35 -12.68 4.83
N VAL A 214 7.46 -12.75 6.16
CA VAL A 214 7.69 -13.99 6.91
C VAL A 214 6.44 -14.34 7.72
N VAL A 215 5.88 -15.53 7.47
CA VAL A 215 4.74 -16.05 8.24
C VAL A 215 5.26 -16.83 9.44
N VAL A 216 4.95 -16.34 10.64
CA VAL A 216 5.47 -16.88 11.91
C VAL A 216 4.39 -17.56 12.76
N GLY A 217 3.11 -17.40 12.41
CA GLY A 217 1.98 -17.93 13.17
C GLY A 217 0.75 -18.21 12.30
N LYS A 218 -0.34 -18.65 12.94
CA LYS A 218 -1.59 -19.05 12.25
C LYS A 218 -2.20 -17.88 11.48
N LEU A 219 -2.57 -18.11 10.23
CA LEU A 219 -3.15 -17.09 9.34
C LEU A 219 -4.68 -17.10 9.29
N VAL A 220 -5.34 -17.98 10.04
CA VAL A 220 -6.79 -18.25 9.94
C VAL A 220 -7.63 -16.97 10.00
N GLU A 221 -7.34 -16.09 10.95
CA GLU A 221 -8.07 -14.83 11.13
C GLU A 221 -7.97 -13.92 9.88
N LEU A 222 -6.76 -13.74 9.35
CA LEU A 222 -6.51 -12.94 8.14
C LEU A 222 -7.14 -13.58 6.90
N LEU A 223 -7.11 -14.91 6.78
CA LEU A 223 -7.62 -15.63 5.60
C LEU A 223 -9.15 -15.70 5.55
N ILE A 224 -9.82 -15.67 6.71
CA ILE A 224 -11.29 -15.67 6.79
C ILE A 224 -11.85 -14.24 6.63
N TRP A 225 -11.11 -13.23 7.08
CA TRP A 225 -11.62 -11.88 7.06
C TRP A 225 -11.80 -11.33 5.65
N SER A 226 -12.89 -10.59 5.46
CA SER A 226 -13.22 -9.91 4.21
C SER A 226 -13.40 -8.42 4.49
N PRO A 227 -12.71 -7.53 3.76
CA PRO A 227 -13.03 -6.12 3.83
C PRO A 227 -14.43 -5.86 3.24
N PRO A 228 -15.09 -4.75 3.65
CA PRO A 228 -16.28 -4.24 2.97
C PRO A 228 -16.00 -3.98 1.49
N SER A 229 -17.03 -3.95 0.65
CA SER A 229 -16.82 -3.70 -0.78
C SER A 229 -16.20 -2.33 -1.05
N GLY A 230 -15.28 -2.30 -2.01
CA GLY A 230 -14.55 -1.09 -2.40
C GLY A 230 -13.59 -0.56 -1.33
N THR A 231 -13.33 -1.34 -0.28
CA THR A 231 -12.38 -1.02 0.78
C THR A 231 -11.13 -1.87 0.63
N LEU A 232 -9.95 -1.26 0.82
CA LEU A 232 -8.68 -1.97 0.94
C LEU A 232 -8.35 -2.17 2.42
N GLY A 233 -7.98 -3.39 2.81
CA GLY A 233 -7.24 -3.65 4.04
C GLY A 233 -5.76 -3.42 3.79
N LEU A 234 -5.14 -2.48 4.51
CA LEU A 234 -3.75 -2.06 4.37
C LEU A 234 -3.05 -2.00 5.72
N LEU A 235 -1.74 -1.74 5.72
CA LEU A 235 -0.97 -1.48 6.93
C LEU A 235 -0.78 0.01 7.18
N LYS A 236 -0.66 0.39 8.46
CA LYS A 236 -0.23 1.71 8.91
C LYS A 236 1.30 1.81 8.91
N THR A 237 1.82 2.99 8.60
CA THR A 237 3.26 3.24 8.70
C THR A 237 3.72 3.82 10.04
N ASP A 238 2.78 4.18 10.92
CA ASP A 238 3.02 4.88 12.18
C ASP A 238 3.94 4.11 13.15
N HIS A 239 3.96 2.78 13.06
CA HIS A 239 4.79 1.91 13.91
C HIS A 239 5.87 1.15 13.13
N MET A 240 6.15 1.57 11.89
CA MET A 240 7.15 0.96 11.01
C MET A 240 8.43 1.80 10.99
N ALA A 241 9.50 1.29 11.59
CA ALA A 241 10.77 1.98 11.71
C ALA A 241 11.44 2.27 10.35
N ASN A 242 11.16 1.48 9.31
CA ASN A 242 11.65 1.72 7.95
C ASN A 242 10.80 2.72 7.16
N GLU A 243 9.51 2.85 7.48
CA GLU A 243 8.64 3.75 6.72
C GLU A 243 8.72 5.19 7.24
N GLN A 244 8.80 5.40 8.56
CA GLN A 244 8.92 6.72 9.20
C GLN A 244 7.92 7.76 8.67
N ARG A 245 6.69 7.33 8.41
CA ARG A 245 5.60 8.16 7.88
C ARG A 245 4.40 8.04 8.81
N GLU A 246 3.91 9.17 9.29
CA GLU A 246 2.69 9.20 10.10
C GLU A 246 1.45 9.13 9.21
N SER A 247 0.43 8.41 9.66
CA SER A 247 -0.86 8.25 8.98
C SER A 247 -0.72 7.76 7.53
N GLY A 248 0.23 6.86 7.26
CA GLY A 248 0.52 6.37 5.91
C GLY A 248 0.08 4.96 5.66
N TYR A 249 0.01 4.63 4.38
CA TYR A 249 -0.32 3.31 3.91
C TYR A 249 0.97 2.56 3.62
N ASN A 250 0.97 1.27 3.93
CA ASN A 250 1.93 0.32 3.44
C ASN A 250 1.18 -0.85 2.80
N SER A 251 1.62 -1.24 1.60
CA SER A 251 1.01 -2.30 0.80
C SER A 251 1.79 -3.63 0.86
N SER A 252 2.53 -3.88 1.94
CA SER A 252 3.15 -5.19 2.16
C SER A 252 2.11 -6.28 2.42
N ILE A 253 0.94 -5.88 2.93
CA ILE A 253 -0.26 -6.70 2.94
C ILE A 253 -1.38 -5.87 2.33
N VAL A 254 -2.11 -6.43 1.37
CA VAL A 254 -3.33 -5.80 0.83
C VAL A 254 -4.44 -6.83 0.81
N ALA A 255 -5.54 -6.55 1.49
CA ALA A 255 -6.74 -7.38 1.44
C ALA A 255 -7.86 -6.65 0.69
N TRP A 256 -8.55 -7.33 -0.21
CA TRP A 256 -9.66 -6.75 -0.96
C TRP A 256 -10.65 -7.81 -1.43
N ARG A 257 -11.80 -7.35 -1.92
CA ARG A 257 -12.84 -8.18 -2.52
C ARG A 257 -12.96 -7.92 -4.02
N ILE A 258 -13.08 -8.99 -4.79
CA ILE A 258 -13.45 -8.97 -6.20
C ILE A 258 -14.96 -9.22 -6.29
N GLY A 259 -15.74 -8.13 -6.40
CA GLY A 259 -17.20 -8.14 -6.58
C GLY A 259 -17.59 -7.67 -7.99
N ILE A 260 -18.88 -7.55 -8.31
CA ILE A 260 -19.39 -6.83 -9.52
C ILE A 260 -20.04 -5.47 -9.16
N ASP A 261 -19.86 -5.03 -7.92
CA ASP A 261 -20.54 -3.85 -7.38
C ASP A 261 -19.71 -2.56 -7.59
N ALA A 262 -20.27 -1.43 -7.18
CA ALA A 262 -19.62 -0.12 -7.27
C ALA A 262 -18.24 -0.07 -6.58
N GLY A 263 -17.93 -1.01 -5.67
CA GLY A 263 -16.62 -1.14 -5.05
C GLY A 263 -15.53 -1.57 -6.04
N GLU A 264 -15.86 -2.48 -6.97
CA GLU A 264 -14.92 -2.89 -8.04
C GLU A 264 -14.61 -1.71 -8.97
N ALA A 265 -15.61 -0.87 -9.28
CA ALA A 265 -15.41 0.31 -10.11
C ALA A 265 -14.38 1.29 -9.51
N SER A 266 -14.36 1.44 -8.17
CA SER A 266 -13.38 2.29 -7.50
C SER A 266 -11.95 1.76 -7.62
N LEU A 267 -11.73 0.47 -7.39
CA LEU A 267 -10.39 -0.14 -7.52
C LEU A 267 -9.92 -0.15 -8.99
N LEU A 268 -10.84 -0.41 -9.92
CA LEU A 268 -10.54 -0.36 -11.34
C LEU A 268 -10.18 1.06 -11.79
N PHE A 269 -10.84 2.08 -11.26
CA PHE A 269 -10.45 3.48 -11.49
C PHE A 269 -9.01 3.76 -11.03
N LEU A 270 -8.61 3.28 -9.84
CA LEU A 270 -7.23 3.47 -9.34
C LEU A 270 -6.20 2.96 -10.35
N TYR A 271 -6.43 1.79 -10.93
CA TYR A 271 -5.54 1.23 -11.95
C TYR A 271 -5.62 1.98 -13.27
N ASN A 272 -6.83 2.17 -13.82
CA ASN A 272 -7.02 2.76 -15.15
C ASN A 272 -6.49 4.20 -15.20
N PHE A 273 -6.76 4.99 -14.16
CA PHE A 273 -6.27 6.35 -14.07
C PHE A 273 -4.74 6.38 -13.99
N LEU A 274 -4.15 5.59 -13.09
CA LEU A 274 -2.69 5.50 -12.95
C LEU A 274 -2.04 5.07 -14.26
N HIS A 275 -2.60 4.06 -14.94
CA HIS A 275 -2.09 3.54 -16.20
C HIS A 275 -2.18 4.57 -17.33
N ALA A 276 -3.31 5.25 -17.48
CA ALA A 276 -3.52 6.26 -18.52
C ALA A 276 -2.67 7.52 -18.31
N HIS A 277 -2.38 7.87 -17.05
CA HIS A 277 -1.73 9.13 -16.70
C HIS A 277 -0.40 8.95 -15.97
N PHE A 278 0.25 7.79 -16.09
CA PHE A 278 1.46 7.46 -15.32
C PHE A 278 2.57 8.51 -15.47
N ALA A 279 2.77 9.05 -16.67
CA ALA A 279 3.77 10.09 -16.92
C ALA A 279 3.52 11.37 -16.12
N ALA A 280 2.25 11.74 -15.90
CA ALA A 280 1.88 12.90 -15.07
C ALA A 280 1.91 12.53 -13.58
N VAL A 281 1.36 11.38 -13.20
CA VAL A 281 1.34 10.90 -11.80
C VAL A 281 2.76 10.77 -11.25
N SER A 282 3.67 10.17 -12.02
CA SER A 282 5.05 9.90 -11.59
C SER A 282 5.92 11.15 -11.41
N LYS A 283 5.48 12.33 -11.87
CA LYS A 283 6.15 13.61 -11.53
C LYS A 283 5.98 13.97 -10.05
N TYR A 284 4.88 13.55 -9.43
CA TYR A 284 4.47 13.98 -8.09
C TYR A 284 4.41 12.81 -7.08
N ILE A 285 4.31 11.57 -7.58
CA ILE A 285 4.26 10.33 -6.79
C ILE A 285 5.43 9.42 -7.15
N TYR A 286 6.16 8.99 -6.12
CA TYR A 286 7.39 8.20 -6.26
C TYR A 286 7.19 6.71 -5.91
N LYS A 287 6.11 6.36 -5.19
CA LYS A 287 5.80 4.98 -4.81
C LYS A 287 4.32 4.65 -4.87
N PHE A 288 4.03 3.36 -5.00
CA PHE A 288 2.67 2.84 -5.09
C PHE A 288 1.83 3.13 -3.84
N ASP A 289 2.40 2.99 -2.64
CA ASP A 289 1.67 3.29 -1.40
C ASP A 289 1.21 4.76 -1.33
N HIS A 290 2.08 5.67 -1.77
CA HIS A 290 1.77 7.09 -1.84
C HIS A 290 0.69 7.37 -2.89
N TRP A 291 0.65 6.61 -3.99
CA TRP A 291 -0.48 6.68 -4.92
C TRP A 291 -1.79 6.26 -4.25
N LEU A 292 -1.80 5.15 -3.50
CA LEU A 292 -2.99 4.70 -2.78
C LEU A 292 -3.47 5.75 -1.78
N GLU A 293 -2.55 6.36 -1.02
CA GLU A 293 -2.89 7.44 -0.08
C GLU A 293 -3.55 8.65 -0.76
N MET A 294 -3.12 8.98 -1.97
CA MET A 294 -3.63 10.15 -2.69
C MET A 294 -4.92 9.85 -3.47
N ALA A 295 -5.16 8.60 -3.85
CA ALA A 295 -6.25 8.23 -4.76
C ALA A 295 -7.34 7.36 -4.12
N HIS A 296 -7.07 6.72 -2.98
CA HIS A 296 -7.98 5.77 -2.37
C HIS A 296 -8.35 6.16 -0.93
N ALA A 297 -9.55 6.72 -0.76
CA ALA A 297 -10.02 7.21 0.54
C ALA A 297 -10.68 6.12 1.43
N ARG A 298 -10.81 4.88 0.96
CA ARG A 298 -11.52 3.79 1.66
C ARG A 298 -10.55 2.69 2.12
N ALA A 299 -9.59 3.05 2.97
CA ALA A 299 -8.74 2.07 3.62
C ALA A 299 -9.28 1.71 5.01
N CYS A 300 -9.08 0.45 5.39
CA CYS A 300 -9.11 0.01 6.78
C CYS A 300 -7.74 -0.60 7.11
N PHE A 301 -7.36 -0.55 8.38
CA PHE A 301 -6.02 -0.96 8.79
C PHE A 301 -6.06 -2.30 9.48
N LEU A 302 -5.24 -3.22 9.00
CA LEU A 302 -5.22 -4.60 9.49
C LEU A 302 -4.76 -4.66 10.95
N GLU A 303 -3.96 -3.71 11.41
CA GLU A 303 -3.53 -3.60 12.80
C GLU A 303 -4.68 -3.25 13.75
N ASP A 304 -5.68 -2.49 13.27
CA ASP A 304 -6.87 -2.16 14.07
C ASP A 304 -7.83 -3.36 14.16
N ILE A 305 -7.81 -4.22 13.15
CA ILE A 305 -8.66 -5.42 13.07
C ILE A 305 -8.00 -6.62 13.78
N PHE A 306 -6.67 -6.72 13.67
CA PHE A 306 -5.85 -7.83 14.13
C PHE A 306 -4.68 -7.32 14.98
N PRO A 307 -4.95 -6.82 16.21
CA PRO A 307 -3.91 -6.28 17.07
C PRO A 307 -2.82 -7.32 17.33
N ASP A 308 -1.57 -6.88 17.25
CA ASP A 308 -0.34 -7.66 17.46
C ASP A 308 -0.12 -8.85 16.49
N LYS A 309 -0.98 -9.05 15.48
CA LYS A 309 -0.81 -10.13 14.50
C LYS A 309 0.19 -9.80 13.39
N ILE A 310 0.42 -8.51 13.14
CA ILE A 310 1.30 -8.04 12.08
C ILE A 310 2.33 -7.11 12.71
N ALA A 311 3.61 -7.39 12.43
CA ALA A 311 4.73 -6.59 12.90
C ALA A 311 5.68 -6.25 11.75
N GLU A 312 6.47 -5.19 11.90
CA GLU A 312 7.59 -4.88 11.02
C GLU A 312 8.89 -5.31 11.69
N TYR A 313 9.76 -6.00 10.96
CA TYR A 313 11.01 -6.55 11.49
C TYR A 313 11.92 -5.47 12.13
N ARG A 314 12.03 -4.29 11.51
CA ARG A 314 12.94 -3.23 11.97
C ARG A 314 12.47 -2.57 13.27
N SER A 315 11.19 -2.69 13.60
CA SER A 315 10.61 -2.30 14.89
C SER A 315 10.77 -3.36 15.99
N LEU A 316 11.36 -4.52 15.69
CA LEU A 316 11.58 -5.60 16.66
C LEU A 316 13.02 -5.62 17.17
N ASP A 317 13.23 -6.40 18.24
CA ASP A 317 14.56 -6.82 18.65
C ASP A 317 15.14 -7.79 17.60
N GLU A 318 16.10 -7.28 16.81
CA GLU A 318 16.77 -8.04 15.75
C GLU A 318 17.71 -9.15 16.28
N GLU A 319 17.90 -9.25 17.61
CA GLU A 319 18.65 -10.32 18.27
C GLU A 319 17.73 -11.35 18.96
N ALA A 320 16.42 -11.11 18.97
CA ALA A 320 15.46 -12.01 19.63
C ALA A 320 15.54 -13.44 19.08
N VAL A 321 15.41 -14.43 19.98
CA VAL A 321 15.50 -15.85 19.63
C VAL A 321 14.20 -16.44 19.09
N SER A 322 13.07 -15.75 19.30
CA SER A 322 11.72 -16.17 18.88
C SER A 322 10.96 -14.98 18.28
N PRO A 323 10.00 -15.22 17.36
CA PRO A 323 9.15 -14.16 16.84
C PRO A 323 8.26 -13.58 17.96
N PRO A 324 7.65 -12.39 17.75
CA PRO A 324 6.69 -11.83 18.70
C PRO A 324 5.55 -12.83 18.96
N ALA A 325 5.20 -13.04 20.23
CA ALA A 325 4.37 -14.16 20.66
C ALA A 325 3.00 -14.27 19.95
N ASN A 326 2.39 -13.14 19.60
CA ASN A 326 1.09 -13.08 18.95
C ASN A 326 1.15 -12.89 17.43
N ALA A 327 2.34 -12.65 16.86
CA ALA A 327 2.47 -12.35 15.44
C ALA A 327 2.07 -13.56 14.60
N ALA A 328 1.31 -13.30 13.54
CA ALA A 328 1.10 -14.22 12.43
C ALA A 328 2.07 -13.89 11.28
N ILE A 329 2.35 -12.60 11.08
CA ILE A 329 3.16 -12.09 9.97
C ILE A 329 4.19 -11.08 10.49
N VAL A 330 5.41 -11.17 9.98
CA VAL A 330 6.44 -10.13 10.08
C VAL A 330 6.82 -9.64 8.68
N CYS A 331 6.64 -8.34 8.43
CA CYS A 331 6.95 -7.68 7.17
C CYS A 331 8.39 -7.12 7.16
N PHE A 332 9.02 -7.10 5.98
CA PHE A 332 10.38 -6.56 5.77
C PHE A 332 10.40 -5.44 4.70
N PRO A 333 9.68 -4.33 4.92
CA PRO A 333 9.75 -3.18 4.02
C PRO A 333 11.19 -2.65 3.97
N LEU A 334 11.61 -2.14 2.81
CA LEU A 334 12.96 -1.60 2.58
C LEU A 334 14.11 -2.58 2.92
N LEU A 335 14.87 -2.36 3.99
CA LEU A 335 16.00 -3.19 4.39
C LEU A 335 15.98 -3.40 5.92
N PRO A 336 16.49 -4.53 6.44
CA PRO A 336 17.05 -5.67 5.70
C PRO A 336 15.97 -6.50 4.99
N LYS A 337 16.40 -7.46 4.16
CA LYS A 337 15.53 -8.51 3.60
C LYS A 337 15.62 -9.77 4.47
N PRO A 338 14.64 -10.69 4.42
CA PRO A 338 14.62 -11.87 5.30
C PRO A 338 15.92 -12.70 5.29
N HIS A 339 16.56 -12.88 4.12
CA HIS A 339 17.85 -13.58 4.00
C HIS A 339 19.05 -12.86 4.64
N ASN A 340 18.91 -11.57 4.95
CA ASN A 340 19.92 -10.74 5.63
C ASN A 340 19.51 -10.40 7.06
N ALA A 341 18.42 -10.97 7.58
CA ALA A 341 17.97 -10.76 8.95
C ALA A 341 18.93 -11.43 9.94
N THR A 342 19.21 -10.77 11.06
CA THR A 342 20.11 -11.29 12.10
C THR A 342 19.40 -12.17 13.10
N ALA A 343 18.09 -12.01 13.26
CA ALA A 343 17.32 -12.74 14.25
C ALA A 343 17.21 -14.23 13.85
N PRO A 344 17.65 -15.17 14.69
CA PRO A 344 17.75 -16.58 14.32
C PRO A 344 16.41 -17.23 13.99
N TRP A 345 15.29 -16.74 14.53
CA TRP A 345 13.97 -17.25 14.21
C TRP A 345 13.55 -16.97 12.75
N VAL A 346 14.08 -15.93 12.10
CA VAL A 346 13.72 -15.60 10.71
C VAL A 346 14.07 -16.76 9.79
N ALA A 347 15.27 -17.34 9.94
CA ALA A 347 15.70 -18.48 9.15
C ALA A 347 14.88 -19.76 9.41
N GLN A 348 14.26 -19.89 10.59
CA GLN A 348 13.42 -21.04 10.95
C GLN A 348 12.02 -20.94 10.33
N HIS A 349 11.52 -19.72 10.15
CA HIS A 349 10.19 -19.46 9.62
C HIS A 349 10.17 -19.15 8.11
N TRP A 350 11.25 -18.59 7.56
CA TRP A 350 11.35 -18.22 6.14
C TRP A 350 11.83 -19.37 5.25
N VAL A 351 11.00 -20.42 5.18
CA VAL A 351 11.29 -21.73 4.54
C VAL A 351 10.15 -22.25 3.67
#